data_AF-A0AAD9BK11-F1
#
_entry.id   AF-A0AAD9BK11-F1
#
_cell.length_a   1.000
_cell.length_b   1.000
_cell.length_c   1.000
_cell.angle_alpha   90.00
_cell.angle_beta   90.00
_cell.angle_gamma   90.00
#
_symmetry.space_group_name_H-M   'P 1'
#
loop_
_entity.id
_entity.type
_entity.pdbx_description
1 polymer ?
#
loop_
_entity_poly.entity_id
_entity_poly.type
_entity_poly.pdbx_seq_one_letter_code
_entity_poly.pdbx_strand_id
1 'polypeptide(L)'
;MRTVEAPPSRLLSTLLMMNGWWDISILLCQEWDISDFLLLVKNNTRFHLGTLVNLTSSASSLSPSSSSPSHSGLASGGEISSSSSSSLPYFSPAASSSAASASTSSTSSLKSDQQQALMRQLEALREPSSTRGVVTFGCEIREVRRLWTLASRMTLPEFHWVLGDSQNVAELRTEGLPLGLLAHGIMGSPSLDHYVQDSVELVARAVGSAAKENPALALIPGTTNCMDVPQSNGSSGEYLSR
;
A
#
# COMPACT_ATOMS: atom_id res chain seq x y z
N MET A 1 -1.71 9.53 -20.25
CA MET A 1 -1.34 8.11 -20.34
C MET A 1 -1.91 7.41 -19.13
N ARG A 2 -2.77 6.39 -19.30
CA ARG A 2 -3.17 5.55 -18.16
C ARG A 2 -2.00 4.62 -17.89
N THR A 3 -1.39 4.72 -16.71
CA THR A 3 -0.46 3.70 -16.25
C THR A 3 -1.24 2.39 -16.20
N VAL A 4 -0.88 1.45 -17.06
CA VAL A 4 -1.39 0.07 -16.96
C VAL A 4 -0.68 -0.50 -15.74
N GLU A 5 -1.29 -0.29 -14.57
CA GLU A 5 -0.84 -0.90 -13.33
C GLU A 5 -0.85 -2.42 -13.56
N ALA A 6 0.30 -3.06 -13.41
CA ALA A 6 0.38 -4.51 -13.55
C ALA A 6 -0.56 -5.12 -12.51
N PRO A 7 -1.36 -6.16 -12.86
CA PRO A 7 -2.26 -6.79 -11.91
C PRO A 7 -1.49 -7.21 -10.65
N PRO A 8 -1.88 -6.75 -9.44
CA PRO A 8 -1.14 -7.05 -8.20
C PRO A 8 -0.89 -8.55 -7.99
N SER A 9 -1.82 -9.39 -8.46
CA SER A 9 -1.72 -10.86 -8.43
C SER A 9 -0.50 -11.42 -9.20
N ARG A 10 -0.10 -10.80 -10.32
CA ARG A 10 1.07 -11.21 -11.11
C ARG A 10 2.37 -10.78 -10.46
N LEU A 11 2.42 -9.56 -9.90
CA LEU A 11 3.57 -9.09 -9.14
C LEU A 11 3.83 -10.02 -7.96
N LEU A 12 2.77 -10.30 -7.19
CA LEU A 12 2.84 -11.13 -6.00
C LEU A 12 3.28 -12.56 -6.30
N SER A 13 2.68 -13.21 -7.30
CA SER A 13 3.10 -14.58 -7.67
C SER A 13 4.56 -14.61 -8.15
N THR A 14 5.00 -13.62 -8.92
CA THR A 14 6.40 -13.51 -9.37
C THR A 14 7.36 -13.33 -8.19
N LEU A 15 7.03 -12.46 -7.24
CA LEU A 15 7.82 -12.21 -6.03
C LEU A 15 7.98 -13.49 -5.21
N LEU A 16 6.89 -14.25 -4.99
CA LEU A 16 6.95 -15.52 -4.26
C LEU A 16 7.84 -16.55 -5.00
N MET A 17 7.69 -16.67 -6.33
CA MET A 17 8.51 -17.58 -7.14
C MET A 17 10.00 -17.24 -7.08
N MET A 18 10.36 -15.95 -7.20
CA MET A 18 11.75 -15.48 -7.18
C MET A 18 12.44 -15.73 -5.84
N ASN A 19 11.69 -15.64 -4.73
CA ASN A 19 12.22 -15.91 -3.39
C ASN A 19 12.14 -17.39 -2.99
N GLY A 20 11.59 -18.24 -3.86
CA GLY A 20 11.41 -19.67 -3.59
C GLY A 20 10.42 -19.96 -2.46
N TRP A 21 9.45 -19.07 -2.22
CA TRP A 21 8.41 -19.24 -1.20
C TRP A 21 7.21 -19.94 -1.81
N TRP A 22 7.30 -21.27 -1.85
CA TRP A 22 6.32 -22.13 -2.49
C TRP A 22 5.18 -22.55 -1.55
N ASP A 23 5.49 -22.74 -0.27
CA ASP A 23 4.53 -23.07 0.77
C ASP A 23 3.99 -21.79 1.43
N ILE A 24 2.76 -21.41 1.07
CA ILE A 24 2.16 -20.15 1.51
C ILE A 24 0.83 -20.37 2.24
N SER A 25 0.60 -19.62 3.31
CA SER A 25 -0.71 -19.46 3.93
C SER A 25 -1.27 -18.08 3.61
N ILE A 26 -2.60 -17.95 3.58
CA ILE A 26 -3.27 -16.70 3.25
C ILE A 26 -4.08 -16.21 4.45
N LEU A 27 -4.04 -14.92 4.71
CA LEU A 27 -4.80 -14.25 5.75
C LEU A 27 -5.63 -13.11 5.16
N LEU A 28 -6.94 -13.14 5.37
CA LEU A 28 -7.88 -12.13 4.88
C LEU A 28 -8.39 -11.31 6.07
N CYS A 29 -8.14 -9.99 6.11
CA CYS A 29 -8.68 -9.14 7.18
C CYS A 29 -10.15 -8.78 6.96
N GLN A 30 -10.56 -8.66 5.70
CA GLN A 30 -11.93 -8.39 5.28
C GLN A 30 -12.24 -9.17 4.02
N GLU A 31 -13.46 -9.06 3.52
CA GLU A 31 -13.83 -9.62 2.23
C GLU A 31 -13.01 -8.94 1.11
N TRP A 32 -12.20 -9.74 0.42
CA TRP A 32 -11.28 -9.27 -0.62
C TRP A 32 -11.23 -10.28 -1.76
N ASP A 33 -11.33 -9.80 -2.99
CA ASP A 33 -11.24 -10.67 -4.16
C ASP A 33 -9.78 -11.05 -4.42
N ILE A 34 -9.46 -12.33 -4.18
CA ILE A 34 -8.15 -12.93 -4.44
C ILE A 34 -8.21 -13.99 -5.54
N SER A 35 -9.28 -14.02 -6.33
CA SER A 35 -9.54 -15.08 -7.32
C SER A 35 -8.40 -15.21 -8.32
N ASP A 36 -7.93 -14.09 -8.88
CA ASP A 36 -6.83 -14.06 -9.83
C ASP A 36 -5.53 -14.61 -9.23
N PHE A 37 -5.22 -14.22 -7.99
CA PHE A 37 -4.04 -14.71 -7.29
C PHE A 37 -4.14 -16.21 -7.01
N LEU A 38 -5.28 -16.68 -6.50
CA LEU A 38 -5.52 -18.10 -6.28
C LEU A 38 -5.42 -18.91 -7.56
N LEU A 39 -5.90 -18.38 -8.69
CA LEU A 39 -5.77 -19.02 -10.00
C LEU A 39 -4.30 -19.16 -10.41
N LEU A 40 -3.50 -18.10 -10.26
CA LEU A 40 -2.06 -18.12 -10.57
C LEU A 40 -1.30 -19.14 -9.71
N VAL A 41 -1.58 -19.18 -8.40
CA VAL A 41 -0.94 -20.10 -7.46
C VAL A 41 -1.38 -21.55 -7.72
N LYS A 42 -2.69 -21.81 -7.89
CA LYS A 42 -3.22 -23.16 -8.14
C LYS A 42 -2.78 -23.74 -9.48
N ASN A 43 -2.55 -22.89 -10.49
CA ASN A 43 -2.11 -23.33 -11.81
C ASN A 43 -0.60 -23.68 -11.85
N ASN A 44 0.15 -23.43 -10.76
CA ASN A 44 1.57 -23.74 -10.69
C ASN A 44 1.80 -24.83 -9.63
N THR A 45 2.21 -26.01 -10.10
CA THR A 45 2.37 -27.24 -9.30
C THR A 45 3.40 -27.14 -8.18
N ARG A 46 4.28 -26.14 -8.22
CA ARG A 46 5.27 -25.92 -7.17
C ARG A 46 4.65 -25.29 -5.93
N PHE A 47 3.57 -24.53 -6.06
CA PHE A 47 2.96 -23.87 -4.91
C PHE A 47 2.13 -24.84 -4.08
N HIS A 48 2.28 -24.72 -2.77
CA HIS A 48 1.49 -25.41 -1.77
C HIS A 48 0.73 -24.38 -0.95
N LEU A 49 -0.59 -24.36 -1.14
CA LEU A 49 -1.46 -23.51 -0.36
C LEU A 49 -1.77 -24.19 0.97
N GLY A 50 -1.30 -23.58 2.06
CA GLY A 50 -1.59 -23.98 3.42
C GLY A 50 -2.94 -23.44 3.89
N THR A 51 -2.96 -22.93 5.12
CA THR A 51 -4.19 -22.47 5.77
C THR A 51 -4.67 -21.13 5.19
N LEU A 52 -5.97 -21.04 4.91
CA LEU A 52 -6.66 -19.78 4.60
C LEU A 52 -7.40 -19.30 5.86
N VAL A 53 -6.92 -18.22 6.48
CA VAL A 53 -7.49 -17.64 7.70
C VAL A 53 -8.30 -16.40 7.33
N ASN A 54 -9.58 -16.35 7.72
CA ASN A 54 -10.45 -15.21 7.49
C ASN A 54 -10.80 -14.50 8.80
N LEU A 55 -10.38 -13.23 8.93
CA LEU A 55 -10.55 -12.38 10.11
C LEU A 55 -11.69 -11.36 9.98
N THR A 56 -12.54 -11.44 8.96
CA THR A 56 -13.58 -10.43 8.66
C THR A 56 -14.48 -10.08 9.86
N SER A 57 -14.78 -11.05 10.73
CA SER A 57 -15.60 -10.82 11.94
C SER A 57 -14.84 -10.21 13.12
N SER A 58 -13.51 -10.34 13.16
CA SER A 58 -12.67 -9.88 14.28
C SER A 58 -11.93 -8.60 13.96
N ALA A 59 -11.65 -8.28 12.70
CA ALA A 59 -11.00 -7.03 12.27
C ALA A 59 -11.98 -5.85 12.19
N SER A 60 -13.20 -6.08 11.69
CA SER A 60 -14.18 -5.01 11.38
C SER A 60 -14.70 -4.22 12.59
N SER A 61 -14.63 -4.78 13.81
CA SER A 61 -15.13 -4.14 15.04
C SER A 61 -14.03 -3.59 15.96
N LEU A 62 -12.74 -3.69 15.59
CA LEU A 62 -11.61 -3.05 16.27
C LEU A 62 -11.35 -1.61 15.79
N SER A 63 -12.08 -1.15 14.78
CA SER A 63 -12.04 0.23 14.29
C SER A 63 -12.44 1.19 15.41
N PRO A 64 -11.54 2.06 15.91
CA PRO A 64 -11.96 3.17 16.74
C PRO A 64 -12.82 4.06 15.85
N SER A 65 -14.06 4.29 16.27
CA SER A 65 -14.96 5.27 15.68
C SER A 65 -14.20 6.58 15.45
N SER A 66 -13.91 6.90 14.20
CA SER A 66 -13.44 8.21 13.81
C SER A 66 -14.61 9.17 14.00
N SER A 67 -14.66 9.85 15.13
CA SER A 67 -15.48 11.05 15.30
C SER A 67 -14.96 12.12 14.34
N SER A 68 -15.58 12.23 13.17
CA SER A 68 -15.44 13.39 12.30
C SER A 68 -16.02 14.61 13.01
N PRO A 69 -15.27 15.70 13.25
CA PRO A 69 -15.89 16.96 13.62
C PRO A 69 -16.50 17.56 12.35
N SER A 70 -17.82 17.51 12.27
CA SER A 70 -18.63 18.34 11.38
C SER A 70 -18.45 19.81 11.77
N HIS A 71 -17.75 20.58 10.95
CA HIS A 71 -17.84 22.04 10.97
C HIS A 71 -18.54 22.49 9.68
N SER A 72 -19.83 22.79 9.84
CA SER A 72 -20.60 23.68 8.97
C SER A 72 -20.40 25.12 9.45
N GLY A 73 -20.15 26.04 8.52
CA GLY A 73 -20.03 27.47 8.81
C GLY A 73 -19.62 28.28 7.59
N LEU A 74 -20.62 28.84 6.91
CA LEU A 74 -20.52 29.67 5.71
C LEU A 74 -20.09 31.12 6.05
N ALA A 75 -19.49 31.79 5.05
CA ALA A 75 -19.62 33.22 4.69
C ALA A 75 -18.39 34.16 4.82
N SER A 76 -17.91 34.57 3.62
CA SER A 76 -17.72 35.95 3.11
C SER A 76 -16.85 36.99 3.85
N GLY A 77 -15.73 37.35 3.20
CA GLY A 77 -15.29 38.71 2.81
C GLY A 77 -15.26 39.87 3.82
N GLY A 78 -14.10 40.52 3.97
CA GLY A 78 -13.97 41.85 4.55
C GLY A 78 -12.57 42.21 5.04
N GLU A 79 -12.09 43.37 4.61
CA GLU A 79 -10.74 43.94 4.73
C GLU A 79 -10.44 44.68 6.08
N ILE A 80 -9.13 44.84 6.37
CA ILE A 80 -8.46 46.01 7.00
C ILE A 80 -8.47 46.20 8.56
N SER A 81 -7.23 46.26 9.09
CA SER A 81 -6.67 47.09 10.18
C SER A 81 -6.91 46.85 11.70
N SER A 82 -5.76 46.57 12.35
CA SER A 82 -5.17 47.22 13.53
C SER A 82 -5.82 47.16 14.94
N SER A 83 -4.96 46.75 15.89
CA SER A 83 -4.68 47.34 17.22
C SER A 83 -5.13 46.61 18.50
N SER A 84 -4.10 46.28 19.31
CA SER A 84 -3.96 46.45 20.77
C SER A 84 -4.75 45.62 21.80
N SER A 85 -3.99 44.72 22.48
CA SER A 85 -3.72 44.62 23.93
C SER A 85 -4.79 44.23 24.98
N SER A 86 -4.35 43.30 25.85
CA SER A 86 -4.68 43.13 27.30
C SER A 86 -6.10 42.59 27.61
N SER A 87 -6.37 41.68 28.55
CA SER A 87 -5.78 41.41 29.87
C SER A 87 -6.28 40.05 30.39
N LEU A 88 -5.47 39.33 31.18
CA LEU A 88 -5.92 38.28 32.11
C LEU A 88 -6.72 38.92 33.28
N PRO A 89 -7.57 38.15 33.99
CA PRO A 89 -7.08 37.65 35.27
C PRO A 89 -7.57 36.24 35.68
N TYR A 90 -6.79 35.74 36.62
CA TYR A 90 -6.85 34.54 37.45
C TYR A 90 -8.03 34.55 38.45
N PHE A 91 -8.66 33.39 38.74
CA PHE A 91 -9.13 32.97 40.07
C PHE A 91 -9.61 31.49 40.05
N SER A 92 -9.13 30.69 41.00
CA SER A 92 -9.59 29.33 41.37
C SER A 92 -10.29 29.39 42.76
N PRO A 93 -10.67 28.27 43.42
CA PRO A 93 -11.52 27.14 43.03
C PRO A 93 -12.72 26.99 44.00
N ALA A 94 -13.77 26.23 43.64
CA ALA A 94 -14.78 25.78 44.61
C ALA A 94 -15.17 24.33 44.35
N ALA A 95 -15.14 23.55 45.43
CA ALA A 95 -15.44 22.13 45.52
C ALA A 95 -16.95 21.86 45.49
N SER A 96 -17.37 20.75 44.87
CA SER A 96 -18.06 19.64 45.54
C SER A 96 -18.57 18.59 44.55
N SER A 97 -18.10 17.37 44.76
CA SER A 97 -18.64 16.04 44.46
C SER A 97 -20.11 15.92 44.04
N SER A 98 -20.38 15.09 43.00
CA SER A 98 -20.92 13.73 43.20
C SER A 98 -21.26 13.02 41.88
N ALA A 99 -20.86 11.74 41.81
CA ALA A 99 -21.56 10.62 41.15
C ALA A 99 -21.79 10.64 39.62
N ALA A 100 -20.90 9.94 38.90
CA ALA A 100 -21.28 9.10 37.77
C ALA A 100 -20.19 8.02 37.54
N SER A 101 -20.20 7.01 38.40
CA SER A 101 -19.55 5.73 38.13
C SER A 101 -20.48 4.86 37.28
N ALA A 102 -19.85 4.07 36.39
CA ALA A 102 -20.37 2.94 35.62
C ALA A 102 -20.87 3.20 34.19
N SER A 103 -19.91 3.25 33.24
CA SER A 103 -20.07 2.66 31.90
C SER A 103 -18.74 2.50 31.14
N THR A 104 -17.63 2.18 31.82
CA THR A 104 -16.32 1.93 31.17
C THR A 104 -15.91 0.46 31.20
N SER A 105 -16.66 -0.40 31.89
CA SER A 105 -16.36 -1.82 32.05
C SER A 105 -16.75 -2.67 30.84
N SER A 106 -17.88 -2.37 30.20
CA SER A 106 -18.43 -3.16 29.08
C SER A 106 -17.63 -3.04 27.79
N THR A 107 -17.01 -1.89 27.51
CA THR A 107 -16.15 -1.72 26.33
C THR A 107 -14.77 -2.38 26.50
N SER A 108 -14.26 -2.42 27.74
CA SER A 108 -12.98 -3.08 28.04
C SER A 108 -13.05 -4.61 27.97
N SER A 109 -14.17 -5.22 28.40
CA SER A 109 -14.35 -6.68 28.34
C SER A 109 -14.51 -7.15 26.90
N LEU A 110 -15.34 -6.46 26.09
CA LEU A 110 -15.55 -6.77 24.68
C LEU A 110 -14.23 -6.73 23.88
N LYS A 111 -13.37 -5.74 24.15
CA LYS A 111 -12.07 -5.61 23.50
C LYS A 111 -11.11 -6.76 23.85
N SER A 112 -11.13 -7.23 25.09
CA SER A 112 -10.35 -8.38 25.53
C SER A 112 -10.83 -9.68 24.87
N ASP A 113 -12.15 -9.88 24.81
CA ASP A 113 -12.75 -11.07 24.17
C ASP A 113 -12.44 -11.12 22.68
N GLN A 114 -12.48 -9.95 22.02
CA GLN A 114 -12.14 -9.80 20.61
C GLN A 114 -10.66 -10.07 20.33
N GLN A 115 -9.76 -9.55 21.18
CA GLN A 115 -8.35 -9.87 21.08
C GLN A 115 -8.13 -11.37 21.23
N GLN A 116 -8.81 -12.02 22.17
CA GLN A 116 -8.68 -13.47 22.37
C GLN A 116 -9.26 -14.30 21.22
N ALA A 117 -10.35 -13.84 20.59
CA ALA A 117 -10.88 -14.45 19.37
C ALA A 117 -9.86 -14.37 18.22
N LEU A 118 -9.29 -13.19 17.98
CA LEU A 118 -8.25 -12.99 16.96
C LEU A 118 -7.03 -13.86 17.25
N MET A 119 -6.66 -14.00 18.52
CA MET A 119 -5.55 -14.86 18.91
C MET A 119 -5.80 -16.33 18.55
N ARG A 120 -6.98 -16.87 18.84
CA ARG A 120 -7.36 -18.23 18.43
C ARG A 120 -7.38 -18.42 16.92
N GLN A 121 -7.75 -17.40 16.15
CA GLN A 121 -7.73 -17.48 14.68
C GLN A 121 -6.30 -17.54 14.12
N LEU A 122 -5.38 -16.76 14.71
CA LEU A 122 -3.97 -16.79 14.33
C LEU A 122 -3.27 -18.10 14.70
N GLU A 123 -3.73 -18.81 15.73
CA GLU A 123 -3.23 -20.16 16.05
C GLU A 123 -3.43 -21.15 14.90
N ALA A 124 -4.38 -20.92 13.98
CA ALA A 124 -4.54 -21.74 12.79
C ALA A 124 -3.34 -21.65 11.82
N LEU A 125 -2.50 -20.62 11.94
CA LEU A 125 -1.23 -20.53 11.21
C LEU A 125 -0.14 -21.41 11.82
N ARG A 126 -0.29 -21.85 13.08
CA ARG A 126 0.68 -22.72 13.75
C ARG A 126 0.76 -24.11 13.13
N GLU A 127 -0.30 -24.54 12.45
CA GLU A 127 -0.47 -25.84 11.80
C GLU A 127 -0.55 -25.59 10.29
N PRO A 128 0.56 -25.66 9.51
CA PRO A 128 1.31 -26.88 9.19
C PRO A 128 2.86 -26.69 9.12
N SER A 129 3.62 -27.81 9.15
CA SER A 129 5.09 -27.85 9.27
C SER A 129 5.92 -27.39 8.05
N SER A 130 5.30 -26.87 6.98
CA SER A 130 6.01 -26.45 5.75
C SER A 130 5.76 -24.98 5.36
N THR A 131 4.77 -24.29 5.94
CA THR A 131 4.45 -22.91 5.56
C THR A 131 5.65 -22.00 5.77
N ARG A 132 6.14 -21.40 4.68
CA ARG A 132 7.30 -20.52 4.67
C ARG A 132 6.93 -19.04 4.52
N GLY A 133 5.82 -18.77 3.83
CA GLY A 133 5.31 -17.41 3.62
C GLY A 133 3.86 -17.24 4.07
N VAL A 134 3.53 -16.06 4.60
CA VAL A 134 2.15 -15.67 4.91
C VAL A 134 1.80 -14.43 4.11
N VAL A 135 0.77 -14.54 3.28
CA VAL A 135 0.28 -13.44 2.44
C VAL A 135 -1.00 -12.88 3.03
N THR A 136 -1.02 -11.58 3.33
CA THR A 136 -2.22 -10.92 3.87
C THR A 136 -2.94 -10.12 2.79
N PHE A 137 -4.26 -10.10 2.79
CA PHE A 137 -5.06 -9.25 1.89
C PHE A 137 -6.17 -8.50 2.62
N GLY A 138 -6.50 -7.31 2.09
CA GLY A 138 -7.60 -6.48 2.55
C GLY A 138 -7.38 -5.92 3.95
N CYS A 139 -6.12 -5.76 4.35
CA CYS A 139 -5.77 -5.28 5.68
C CYS A 139 -5.24 -3.85 5.59
N GLU A 140 -5.95 -2.88 6.16
CA GLU A 140 -5.38 -1.53 6.33
C GLU A 140 -4.13 -1.59 7.20
N ILE A 141 -3.09 -0.82 6.87
CA ILE A 141 -1.80 -0.84 7.58
C ILE A 141 -1.90 -0.66 9.11
N ARG A 142 -2.91 0.08 9.58
CA ARG A 142 -3.22 0.23 11.02
C ARG A 142 -3.64 -1.09 11.66
N GLU A 143 -4.48 -1.85 10.96
CA GLU A 143 -4.93 -3.15 11.42
C GLU A 143 -3.82 -4.17 11.30
N VAL A 144 -3.00 -4.10 10.25
CA VAL A 144 -1.86 -5.02 10.14
C VAL A 144 -0.86 -4.82 11.29
N ARG A 145 -0.53 -3.57 11.67
CA ARG A 145 0.30 -3.30 12.87
C ARG A 145 -0.25 -3.92 14.14
N ARG A 146 -1.57 -3.87 14.33
CA ARG A 146 -2.23 -4.48 15.50
C ARG A 146 -2.13 -6.01 15.43
N LEU A 147 -2.40 -6.58 14.26
CA LEU A 147 -2.27 -8.00 13.98
C LEU A 147 -0.88 -8.50 14.35
N TRP A 148 0.18 -7.81 13.91
CA TRP A 148 1.56 -8.19 14.24
C TRP A 148 1.95 -7.93 15.69
N THR A 149 1.41 -6.88 16.32
CA THR A 149 1.59 -6.66 17.77
C THR A 149 1.01 -7.82 18.58
N LEU A 150 -0.03 -8.48 18.09
CA LEU A 150 -0.61 -9.68 18.72
C LEU A 150 0.16 -10.94 18.32
N ALA A 151 0.44 -11.12 17.04
CA ALA A 151 1.18 -12.29 16.52
C ALA A 151 2.58 -12.40 17.13
N SER A 152 3.27 -11.27 17.36
CA SER A 152 4.60 -11.23 18.01
C SER A 152 4.59 -11.67 19.48
N ARG A 153 3.42 -11.69 20.14
CA ARG A 153 3.25 -12.22 21.49
C ARG A 153 2.94 -13.72 21.50
N MET A 154 2.77 -14.32 20.33
CA MET A 154 2.50 -15.74 20.18
C MET A 154 3.77 -16.50 19.81
N THR A 155 3.77 -17.79 20.15
CA THR A 155 4.80 -18.72 19.69
C THR A 155 4.43 -19.27 18.30
N LEU A 156 4.34 -18.38 17.31
CA LEU A 156 4.15 -18.75 15.90
C LEU A 156 5.50 -19.13 15.26
N PRO A 157 5.51 -20.00 14.24
CA PRO A 157 6.69 -20.21 13.41
C PRO A 157 7.21 -18.91 12.78
N GLU A 158 8.48 -18.91 12.39
CA GLU A 158 9.06 -17.80 11.64
C GLU A 158 8.54 -17.84 10.19
N PHE A 159 7.73 -16.84 9.83
CA PHE A 159 7.16 -16.69 8.50
C PHE A 159 7.77 -15.49 7.76
N HIS A 160 7.89 -15.62 6.44
CA HIS A 160 8.09 -14.48 5.56
C HIS A 160 6.75 -13.81 5.31
N TRP A 161 6.54 -12.63 5.89
CA TRP A 161 5.29 -11.89 5.75
C TRP A 161 5.25 -11.10 4.44
N VAL A 162 4.13 -11.16 3.74
CA VAL A 162 3.91 -10.43 2.49
C VAL A 162 2.55 -9.73 2.52
N LEU A 163 2.52 -8.43 2.23
CA LEU A 163 1.29 -7.70 1.95
C LEU A 163 0.91 -7.93 0.49
N GLY A 164 -0.24 -8.58 0.26
CA GLY A 164 -0.73 -8.90 -1.06
C GLY A 164 -1.39 -7.71 -1.77
N ASP A 165 -1.98 -6.79 -1.01
CA ASP A 165 -2.58 -5.54 -1.48
C ASP A 165 -1.64 -4.34 -1.37
N SER A 166 -1.79 -3.39 -2.30
CA SER A 166 -0.93 -2.21 -2.38
C SER A 166 -1.14 -1.30 -1.18
N GLN A 167 -0.05 -0.89 -0.53
CA GLN A 167 -0.13 0.02 0.61
C GLN A 167 0.38 1.40 0.26
N ASN A 168 -0.13 2.42 0.96
CA ASN A 168 0.43 3.77 0.86
C ASN A 168 1.86 3.79 1.42
N VAL A 169 2.84 4.18 0.60
CA VAL A 169 4.25 4.28 0.99
C VAL A 169 4.45 5.18 2.22
N ALA A 170 3.67 6.25 2.36
CA ALA A 170 3.77 7.17 3.50
C ALA A 170 3.38 6.51 4.83
N GLU A 171 2.54 5.46 4.77
CA GLU A 171 2.04 4.75 5.94
C GLU A 171 2.83 3.48 6.27
N LEU A 172 3.64 2.95 5.33
CA LEU A 172 4.57 1.82 5.49
C LEU A 172 5.80 2.18 6.35
N ARG A 173 5.60 2.85 7.49
CA ARG A 173 6.65 3.06 8.49
C ARG A 173 6.91 1.76 9.24
N THR A 174 8.19 1.45 9.48
CA THR A 174 8.69 0.18 10.04
C THR A 174 8.22 -0.11 11.47
N GLU A 175 7.72 0.89 12.19
CA GLU A 175 7.20 0.70 13.55
C GLU A 175 5.98 -0.23 13.57
N GLY A 176 6.05 -1.29 14.37
CA GLY A 176 4.96 -2.26 14.55
C GLY A 176 4.79 -3.26 13.40
N LEU A 177 5.76 -3.36 12.48
CA LEU A 177 5.79 -4.33 11.39
C LEU A 177 6.87 -5.41 11.67
N PRO A 178 6.68 -6.66 11.21
CA PRO A 178 7.69 -7.70 11.39
C PRO A 178 8.91 -7.42 10.53
N LEU A 179 10.07 -7.88 11.00
CA LEU A 179 11.30 -7.84 10.21
C LEU A 179 11.14 -8.71 8.96
N GLY A 180 11.68 -8.22 7.83
CA GLY A 180 11.59 -8.94 6.56
C GLY A 180 10.20 -8.91 5.89
N LEU A 181 9.27 -8.07 6.37
CA LEU A 181 8.00 -7.83 5.69
C LEU A 181 8.24 -7.34 4.26
N LEU A 182 7.67 -8.05 3.28
CA LEU A 182 7.59 -7.57 1.91
C LEU A 182 6.23 -6.91 1.67
N ALA A 183 6.26 -5.71 1.11
CA ALA A 183 5.07 -4.97 0.73
C ALA A 183 5.34 -4.24 -0.57
N HIS A 184 4.31 -4.10 -1.40
CA HIS A 184 4.36 -3.22 -2.55
C HIS A 184 3.65 -1.92 -2.21
N GLY A 185 4.35 -0.82 -2.44
CA GLY A 185 3.88 0.51 -2.14
C GLY A 185 3.27 1.16 -3.37
N ILE A 186 2.08 1.73 -3.23
CA ILE A 186 1.58 2.73 -4.16
C ILE A 186 2.13 4.10 -3.78
N MET A 187 2.75 4.75 -4.75
CA MET A 187 3.08 6.16 -4.69
C MET A 187 2.00 6.94 -5.46
N GLY A 188 1.71 8.17 -5.04
CA GLY A 188 0.89 9.07 -5.85
C GLY A 188 1.46 9.22 -7.26
N SER A 189 0.62 9.61 -8.23
CA SER A 189 1.09 9.86 -9.59
C SER A 189 2.24 10.88 -9.57
N PRO A 190 3.36 10.63 -10.26
CA PRO A 190 4.42 11.63 -10.42
C PRO A 190 3.86 12.94 -10.95
N SER A 191 4.50 14.07 -10.62
CA SER A 191 4.14 15.34 -11.26
C SER A 191 4.40 15.29 -12.76
N LEU A 192 3.75 16.16 -13.52
CA LEU A 192 4.00 16.28 -14.97
C LEU A 192 5.49 16.48 -15.26
N ASP A 193 6.18 17.29 -14.46
CA ASP A 193 7.61 17.57 -14.63
C ASP A 193 8.46 16.30 -14.51
N HIS A 194 8.16 15.40 -13.54
CA HIS A 194 8.85 14.12 -13.42
C HIS A 194 8.60 13.23 -14.64
N TYR A 195 7.36 13.17 -15.13
CA TYR A 195 7.05 12.42 -16.36
C TYR A 195 7.81 12.97 -17.57
N VAL A 196 7.87 14.29 -17.73
CA VAL A 196 8.62 14.93 -18.82
C VAL A 196 10.10 14.64 -18.69
N GLN A 197 10.66 14.77 -17.49
CA GLN A 197 12.07 14.51 -17.23
C GLN A 197 12.45 13.05 -17.56
N ASP A 198 11.69 12.07 -17.06
CA ASP A 198 11.92 10.66 -17.33
C ASP A 198 11.75 10.33 -18.83
N SER A 199 10.75 10.92 -19.48
CA SER A 199 10.50 10.71 -20.91
C SER A 199 11.65 11.28 -21.77
N VAL A 200 12.11 12.49 -21.45
CA VAL A 200 13.24 13.12 -22.16
C VAL A 200 14.53 12.36 -21.89
N GLU A 201 14.77 11.89 -20.67
CA GLU A 201 15.93 11.08 -20.35
C GLU A 201 15.92 9.75 -21.12
N LEU A 202 14.77 9.08 -21.17
CA LEU A 202 14.59 7.82 -21.90
C LEU A 202 14.90 8.03 -23.39
N VAL A 203 14.28 9.05 -24.02
CA VAL A 203 14.47 9.36 -25.44
C VAL A 203 15.92 9.78 -25.72
N ALA A 204 16.49 10.67 -24.91
CA ALA A 204 17.87 11.12 -25.08
C ALA A 204 18.87 9.96 -24.93
N ARG A 205 18.64 9.05 -23.98
CA ARG A 205 19.47 7.84 -23.81
C ARG A 205 19.34 6.92 -25.01
N ALA A 206 18.13 6.70 -25.53
CA ALA A 206 17.90 5.87 -26.71
C ALA A 206 18.57 6.46 -27.96
N VAL A 207 18.31 7.75 -28.25
CA VAL A 207 18.92 8.47 -29.38
C VAL A 207 20.44 8.53 -29.26
N GLY A 208 20.97 8.81 -28.08
CA GLY A 208 22.41 8.84 -27.83
C GLY A 208 23.07 7.48 -28.01
N SER A 209 22.37 6.38 -27.65
CA SER A 209 22.85 5.01 -27.88
C SER A 209 22.84 4.68 -29.38
N ALA A 210 21.77 5.00 -30.09
CA ALA A 210 21.67 4.81 -31.53
C ALA A 210 22.70 5.66 -32.31
N ALA A 211 23.00 6.87 -31.85
CA ALA A 211 24.00 7.75 -32.46
C ALA A 211 25.44 7.25 -32.30
N LYS A 212 25.73 6.42 -31.27
CA LYS A 212 27.04 5.76 -31.17
C LYS A 212 27.23 4.70 -32.25
N GLU A 213 26.15 4.02 -32.63
CA GLU A 213 26.17 2.97 -33.66
C GLU A 213 26.15 3.56 -35.07
N ASN A 214 25.23 4.48 -35.34
CA ASN A 214 25.15 5.17 -36.63
C ASN A 214 24.67 6.62 -36.46
N PRO A 215 25.59 7.58 -36.25
CA PRO A 215 25.20 8.98 -36.04
C PRO A 215 24.55 9.58 -37.28
N ALA A 216 24.96 9.12 -38.47
CA ALA A 216 24.46 9.60 -39.74
C ALA A 216 23.00 9.22 -40.00
N LEU A 217 22.44 8.20 -39.33
CA LEU A 217 21.00 7.89 -39.36
C LEU A 217 20.27 8.33 -38.09
N ALA A 218 20.91 8.32 -36.92
CA ALA A 218 20.27 8.69 -35.65
C ALA A 218 19.98 10.20 -35.53
N LEU A 219 20.85 11.03 -36.12
CA LEU A 219 20.83 12.49 -35.92
C LEU A 219 20.39 13.26 -37.17
N ILE A 220 19.89 12.60 -38.21
CA ILE A 220 19.33 13.31 -39.37
C ILE A 220 18.11 14.10 -38.89
N PRO A 221 18.05 15.42 -39.12
CA PRO A 221 16.83 16.16 -38.89
C PRO A 221 15.70 15.53 -39.71
N GLY A 222 14.71 14.96 -39.04
CA GLY A 222 13.47 14.50 -39.65
C GLY A 222 12.61 15.69 -40.08
N THR A 223 13.14 16.59 -40.91
CA THR A 223 12.34 17.63 -41.54
C THR A 223 11.74 17.03 -42.80
N THR A 224 10.74 16.18 -42.63
CA THR A 224 9.88 15.77 -43.72
C THR A 224 8.58 16.50 -43.51
N ASN A 225 8.33 17.49 -44.37
CA ASN A 225 6.96 17.86 -44.71
C ASN A 225 6.15 16.56 -44.86
N CYS A 226 5.08 16.39 -44.07
CA CYS A 226 4.29 15.15 -44.07
C CYS A 226 3.65 14.86 -45.44
N MET A 227 3.68 15.82 -46.36
CA MET A 227 3.20 15.69 -47.73
C MET A 227 4.28 15.27 -48.73
N ASP A 228 5.56 15.26 -48.34
CA ASP A 228 6.66 14.91 -49.25
C ASP A 228 7.05 13.45 -49.12
N VAL A 229 7.26 12.78 -50.24
CA VAL A 229 7.74 11.40 -50.30
C VAL A 229 9.25 11.39 -50.08
N PRO A 230 9.78 10.72 -49.04
CA PRO A 230 11.21 10.68 -48.79
C PRO A 230 11.97 10.00 -49.94
N GLN A 231 13.04 10.63 -50.42
CA GLN A 231 13.96 10.06 -51.42
C GLN A 231 15.18 9.34 -50.78
N SER A 232 15.25 9.28 -49.44
CA SER A 232 16.37 8.64 -48.72
C SER A 232 16.09 7.18 -48.38
N ASN A 233 17.15 6.37 -48.26
CA ASN A 233 17.10 4.94 -47.91
C ASN A 233 16.77 4.67 -46.42
N GLY A 234 15.94 5.52 -45.79
CA GLY A 234 15.57 5.44 -44.37
C GLY A 234 15.54 6.81 -43.71
N SER A 235 14.73 6.92 -42.65
CA SER A 235 14.63 8.12 -41.80
C SER A 235 15.16 7.84 -40.39
N SER A 236 15.52 8.88 -39.65
CA SER A 236 15.88 8.74 -38.22
C SER A 236 14.74 8.12 -37.41
N GLY A 237 13.48 8.46 -37.73
CA GLY A 237 12.33 7.85 -37.08
C GLY A 237 12.26 6.33 -37.29
N GLU A 238 12.47 5.86 -38.52
CA GLU A 238 12.49 4.42 -38.81
C GLU A 238 13.66 3.73 -38.09
N TYR A 239 14.85 4.34 -38.13
CA TYR A 239 16.05 3.80 -37.50
C TYR A 239 15.92 3.70 -35.96
N LEU A 240 15.31 4.70 -35.32
CA LEU A 240 15.11 4.77 -33.87
C LEU A 240 13.93 3.92 -33.36
N SER A 241 13.07 3.43 -34.25
CA SER A 241 11.89 2.63 -33.89
C SER A 241 12.16 1.13 -33.72
N ARG A 242 13.39 0.67 -34.03
CA ARG A 242 13.82 -0.73 -33.99
C ARG A 242 14.66 -1.03 -32.76
#